data_AF-A0A919PFS0-F1
#
_entry.id   AF-A0A919PFS0-F1
#
_cell.length_a   1.000
_cell.length_b   1.000
_cell.length_c   1.000
_cell.angle_alpha   90.00
_cell.angle_beta   90.00
_cell.angle_gamma   90.00
#
_symmetry.space_group_name_H-M   'P 1'
#
loop_
_entity.id
_entity.type
_entity.pdbx_description
1 polymer ?
#
loop_
_entity_poly.entity_id
_entity_poly.type
_entity_poly.pdbx_seq_one_letter_code
_entity_poly.pdbx_strand_id
1 'polypeptide(L)'
;MSHVHSWRHSRLARAVSIGAAAATLLVVVQPLPAHAATLTGTLALTSPANGKLAALTKNQVVTLTVSGAGATALSEDNVVAVKLGADPNCDDLTNYVVTSATTITVKTPSTGCIASSAAEEVAILFNDIASPDTIAKASAITFVSPPKLGLLATKPVINDNSSAISDVTKQAQRFLTSGAQVVRVKAAADFAFDPRTTAGLKANLGGKDGTDVKVYDATTGLTQRTAATATDQTVTADVGNYLTFKTATGMDATNDTIVITQNGVSKSFLKADTGADVVLGPSITSLNVTSGKATGGTVVAITGANFNKTLSAYANDGSNTVKVMFCGIEADNYGVTSPATPAVNSTGTIITVITPNVTADALGVGATNYAGVCPVSIQEGSWVSPLNGATSFSFLNE
;
A
#
# COMPACT_ATOMS: atom_id res chain seq x y z
N MET A 1 50.94 -45.91 30.10
CA MET A 1 51.18 -44.46 30.34
C MET A 1 49.83 -43.86 30.73
N SER A 2 49.29 -44.11 31.92
CA SER A 2 49.61 -43.51 33.23
C SER A 2 49.88 -42.00 33.15
N HIS A 3 48.88 -41.19 33.46
CA HIS A 3 48.97 -40.31 34.63
C HIS A 3 47.57 -40.03 35.20
N VAL A 4 47.38 -40.61 36.38
CA VAL A 4 46.33 -40.35 37.36
C VAL A 4 46.66 -39.03 38.08
N HIS A 5 45.66 -38.20 38.37
CA HIS A 5 45.66 -37.40 39.60
C HIS A 5 44.27 -37.45 40.24
N SER A 6 44.25 -38.07 41.40
CA SER A 6 43.17 -38.11 42.38
C SER A 6 43.61 -37.33 43.61
N TRP A 7 42.65 -36.80 44.38
CA TRP A 7 42.64 -36.53 45.83
C TRP A 7 41.67 -35.35 46.11
N ARG A 8 40.86 -35.27 47.17
CA ARG A 8 40.37 -36.09 48.29
C ARG A 8 39.15 -35.31 48.83
N HIS A 9 37.99 -35.93 49.08
CA HIS A 9 37.42 -36.24 50.41
C HIS A 9 37.81 -35.24 51.53
N SER A 10 36.88 -34.66 52.30
CA SER A 10 36.12 -35.28 53.41
C SER A 10 35.24 -34.20 54.07
N ARG A 11 33.93 -34.40 54.23
CA ARG A 11 33.19 -34.85 55.43
C ARG A 11 33.29 -33.98 56.72
N LEU A 12 32.09 -33.75 57.28
CA LEU A 12 31.74 -33.59 58.71
C LEU A 12 32.08 -32.27 59.41
N ALA A 13 31.06 -31.53 59.85
CA ALA A 13 30.61 -31.59 61.25
C ALA A 13 29.38 -30.69 61.49
N ARG A 14 28.40 -31.27 62.19
CA ARG A 14 27.27 -30.63 62.83
C ARG A 14 27.75 -30.15 64.20
N ALA A 15 27.60 -28.87 64.52
CA ALA A 15 27.72 -28.36 65.88
C ALA A 15 26.61 -27.36 66.14
N VAL A 16 25.67 -27.78 67.00
CA VAL A 16 24.73 -26.92 67.71
C VAL A 16 25.51 -26.25 68.83
N SER A 17 25.53 -24.92 68.85
CA SER A 17 25.89 -24.14 70.03
C SER A 17 24.91 -22.98 70.16
N ILE A 18 24.07 -23.06 71.18
CA ILE A 18 23.18 -22.01 71.65
C ILE A 18 24.08 -21.04 72.42
N GLY A 19 24.40 -19.91 71.81
CA GLY A 19 25.13 -18.82 72.43
C GLY A 19 24.35 -17.53 72.19
N ALA A 20 23.83 -16.93 73.27
CA ALA A 20 23.20 -15.63 73.25
C ALA A 20 24.24 -14.57 72.85
N ALA A 21 24.28 -14.23 71.55
CA ALA A 21 25.05 -13.13 71.01
C ALA A 21 24.10 -11.96 70.76
N ALA A 22 24.45 -10.80 71.32
CA ALA A 22 23.76 -9.55 71.11
C ALA A 22 23.48 -9.31 69.62
N ALA A 23 22.21 -9.15 69.27
CA ALA A 23 21.78 -8.75 67.94
C ALA A 23 22.29 -7.34 67.66
N THR A 24 23.49 -7.24 67.10
CA THR A 24 23.92 -6.02 66.43
C THR A 24 23.09 -5.95 65.17
N LEU A 25 22.04 -5.13 65.19
CA LEU A 25 21.24 -4.78 64.03
C LEU A 25 22.16 -4.06 63.04
N LEU A 26 22.84 -4.82 62.20
CA LEU A 26 23.48 -4.28 61.01
C LEU A 26 22.35 -3.91 60.06
N VAL A 27 21.87 -2.67 60.17
CA VAL A 27 21.03 -2.06 59.14
C VAL A 27 21.92 -2.01 57.90
N VAL A 28 21.77 -3.01 57.03
CA VAL A 28 22.20 -2.89 55.64
C VAL A 28 21.29 -1.82 55.07
N VAL A 29 21.72 -0.56 55.17
CA VAL A 29 21.15 0.52 54.40
C VAL A 29 21.43 0.13 52.96
N GLN A 30 20.43 -0.44 52.28
CA GLN A 30 20.53 -0.60 50.85
C GLN A 30 20.79 0.80 50.30
N PRO A 31 21.86 1.02 49.53
CA PRO A 31 22.11 2.32 48.94
C PRO A 31 20.83 2.71 48.20
N LEU A 32 20.25 3.86 48.60
CA LEU A 32 19.13 4.41 47.84
C LEU A 32 19.60 4.52 46.39
N PRO A 33 18.83 3.99 45.41
CA PRO A 33 19.19 4.14 44.02
C PRO A 33 19.41 5.63 43.76
N ALA A 34 20.63 5.98 43.33
CA ALA A 34 20.94 7.34 42.95
C ALA A 34 19.90 7.75 41.89
N HIS A 35 19.09 8.74 42.21
CA HIS A 35 18.07 9.21 41.28
C HIS A 35 18.79 9.93 40.16
N ALA A 36 18.68 9.39 38.94
CA ALA A 36 19.15 10.04 37.72
C ALA A 36 18.68 11.51 37.70
N ALA A 37 19.58 12.47 37.50
CA ALA A 37 19.17 13.87 37.41
C ALA A 37 18.57 14.13 36.03
N THR A 38 17.43 14.83 36.00
CA THR A 38 16.87 15.35 34.75
C THR A 38 17.63 16.61 34.38
N LEU A 39 18.32 16.58 33.24
CA LEU A 39 19.08 17.74 32.76
C LEU A 39 18.13 18.83 32.26
N THR A 40 18.56 20.08 32.37
CA THR A 40 17.86 21.21 31.76
C THR A 40 17.89 21.12 30.24
N GLY A 41 16.75 21.34 29.59
CA GLY A 41 16.63 21.32 28.14
C GLY A 41 15.28 20.75 27.69
N THR A 42 14.95 20.97 26.42
CA THR A 42 13.81 20.35 25.75
C THR A 42 14.33 19.50 24.61
N LEU A 43 13.86 18.25 24.55
CA LEU A 43 14.11 17.36 23.44
C LEU A 43 12.99 17.51 22.41
N ALA A 44 13.32 17.61 21.13
CA ALA A 44 12.38 17.65 20.03
C ALA A 44 12.71 16.53 19.05
N LEU A 45 11.69 15.79 18.63
CA LEU A 45 11.79 14.89 17.49
C LEU A 45 11.61 15.72 16.21
N THR A 46 12.64 15.77 15.37
CA THR A 46 12.61 16.52 14.11
C THR A 46 12.36 15.61 12.91
N SER A 47 12.77 14.34 12.99
CA SER A 47 12.47 13.33 11.97
C SER A 47 12.22 11.95 12.59
N PRO A 48 11.13 11.26 12.24
CA PRO A 48 10.08 11.69 11.33
C PRO A 48 9.20 12.79 11.96
N ALA A 49 8.83 13.81 11.19
CA ALA A 49 8.12 14.99 11.71
C ALA A 49 6.73 14.65 12.31
N ASN A 50 6.13 13.53 11.91
CA ASN A 50 4.83 13.07 12.42
C ASN A 50 4.95 12.19 13.68
N GLY A 51 6.16 11.90 14.16
CA GLY A 51 6.38 11.01 15.30
C GLY A 51 6.06 9.55 15.05
N LYS A 52 5.97 9.09 13.80
CA LYS A 52 5.55 7.71 13.50
C LYS A 52 6.58 6.99 12.66
N LEU A 53 6.97 5.81 13.13
CA LEU A 53 7.95 4.93 12.50
C LEU A 53 7.33 3.57 12.18
N ALA A 54 7.80 2.92 11.12
CA ALA A 54 7.36 1.57 10.78
C ALA A 54 7.91 0.58 11.81
N ALA A 55 7.05 -0.15 12.51
CA ALA A 55 7.49 -1.23 13.38
C ALA A 55 8.23 -2.32 12.57
N LEU A 56 9.15 -3.02 13.23
CA LEU A 56 9.95 -4.12 12.70
C LEU A 56 10.70 -3.78 11.41
N THR A 57 10.95 -2.49 11.19
CA THR A 57 11.68 -1.99 10.03
C THR A 57 13.05 -1.51 10.46
N LYS A 58 14.06 -2.12 9.85
CA LYS A 58 15.47 -1.89 10.16
C LYS A 58 15.96 -0.52 9.69
N ASN A 59 16.94 0.02 10.42
CA ASN A 59 17.75 1.17 10.02
C ASN A 59 16.95 2.44 9.66
N GLN A 60 15.77 2.63 10.26
CA GLN A 60 15.03 3.87 10.12
C GLN A 60 15.76 4.97 10.87
N VAL A 61 15.91 6.12 10.22
CA VAL A 61 16.66 7.25 10.77
C VAL A 61 15.73 8.13 11.60
N VAL A 62 16.15 8.40 12.84
CA VAL A 62 15.48 9.30 13.77
C VAL A 62 16.42 10.45 14.08
N THR A 63 15.92 11.68 13.98
CA THR A 63 16.70 12.88 14.32
C THR A 63 16.06 13.59 15.50
N LEU A 64 16.88 13.86 16.51
CA LEU A 64 16.49 14.54 17.73
C LEU A 64 17.26 15.85 17.82
N THR A 65 16.57 16.89 18.29
CA THR A 65 17.16 18.21 18.54
C THR A 65 16.96 18.58 20.00
N VAL A 66 18.03 18.94 20.68
CA VAL A 66 18.01 19.47 22.04
C VAL A 66 18.03 21.00 21.97
N SER A 67 17.16 21.65 22.74
CA SER A 67 17.09 23.12 22.82
C SER A 67 16.77 23.60 24.23
N GLY A 68 16.77 24.91 24.46
CA GLY A 68 16.45 25.51 25.76
C GLY A 68 17.65 26.09 26.50
N ALA A 69 17.39 27.01 27.42
CA ALA A 69 18.44 27.64 28.24
C ALA A 69 19.08 26.58 29.16
N GLY A 70 20.41 26.50 29.16
CA GLY A 70 21.15 25.50 29.92
C GLY A 70 21.08 24.08 29.34
N ALA A 71 20.64 23.93 28.08
CA ALA A 71 20.72 22.65 27.38
C ALA A 71 22.17 22.17 27.28
N THR A 72 22.40 20.91 27.67
CA THR A 72 23.70 20.26 27.51
C THR A 72 24.03 20.15 26.02
N ALA A 73 25.21 20.64 25.63
CA ALA A 73 25.69 20.50 24.26
C ALA A 73 25.98 19.01 23.97
N LEU A 74 25.48 18.48 22.87
CA LEU A 74 25.71 17.10 22.46
C LEU A 74 27.14 16.93 21.93
N SER A 75 27.82 15.87 22.36
CA SER A 75 29.07 15.37 21.77
C SER A 75 29.08 13.84 21.79
N GLU A 76 29.94 13.24 20.97
CA GLU A 76 30.10 11.77 21.00
C GLU A 76 30.66 11.29 22.35
N ASP A 77 31.39 12.15 23.07
CA ASP A 77 32.00 11.83 24.36
C ASP A 77 31.00 11.83 25.54
N ASN A 78 29.89 12.58 25.43
CA ASN A 78 28.96 12.77 26.56
C ASN A 78 27.62 12.06 26.41
N VAL A 79 27.25 11.67 25.19
CA VAL A 79 26.12 10.78 24.96
C VAL A 79 26.59 9.35 25.20
N VAL A 80 25.79 8.55 25.91
CA VAL A 80 26.06 7.12 26.13
C VAL A 80 25.14 6.28 25.25
N ALA A 81 23.87 6.65 25.20
CA ALA A 81 22.88 5.95 24.39
C ALA A 81 21.68 6.83 24.07
N VAL A 82 20.87 6.37 23.11
CA VAL A 82 19.57 6.95 22.78
C VAL A 82 18.48 5.90 22.97
N LYS A 83 17.45 6.24 23.73
CA LYS A 83 16.24 5.43 23.91
C LYS A 83 15.14 5.94 23.00
N LEU A 84 14.56 5.07 22.19
CA LEU A 84 13.43 5.40 21.30
C LEU A 84 12.08 4.83 21.76
N GLY A 85 12.03 4.19 22.92
CA GLY A 85 10.81 3.70 23.56
C GLY A 85 11.07 2.60 24.57
N ALA A 86 10.01 1.93 25.04
CA ALA A 86 10.13 0.85 26.03
C ALA A 86 10.54 -0.53 25.46
N ASP A 87 10.59 -0.69 24.13
CA ASP A 87 11.05 -1.94 23.50
C ASP A 87 12.54 -2.17 23.80
N PRO A 88 12.94 -3.32 24.38
CA PRO A 88 14.34 -3.66 24.62
C PRO A 88 15.25 -3.59 23.40
N ASN A 89 14.72 -3.74 22.17
CA ASN A 89 15.53 -3.59 20.96
C ASN A 89 15.85 -2.12 20.64
N CYS A 90 15.03 -1.20 21.14
CA CYS A 90 15.10 0.23 20.88
C CYS A 90 15.37 1.04 22.15
N ASP A 91 15.72 0.33 23.21
CA ASP A 91 16.37 0.84 24.41
C ASP A 91 17.88 0.84 24.19
N ASP A 92 18.57 1.79 24.80
CA ASP A 92 20.03 1.88 24.83
C ASP A 92 20.74 1.76 23.46
N LEU A 93 20.28 2.50 22.45
CA LEU A 93 20.91 2.51 21.13
C LEU A 93 22.26 3.25 21.18
N THR A 94 23.34 2.52 20.95
CA THR A 94 24.71 3.05 20.91
C THR A 94 25.20 3.40 19.51
N ASN A 95 24.43 3.07 18.46
CA ASN A 95 24.74 3.42 17.09
C ASN A 95 24.02 4.72 16.69
N TYR A 96 24.61 5.84 17.06
CA TYR A 96 24.16 7.19 16.73
C TYR A 96 25.31 8.03 16.16
N VAL A 97 24.96 9.18 15.59
CA VAL A 97 25.90 10.20 15.12
C VAL A 97 25.45 11.54 15.66
N VAL A 98 26.32 12.23 16.40
CA VAL A 98 26.08 13.61 16.82
C VAL A 98 26.45 14.53 15.65
N THR A 99 25.46 15.14 15.02
CA THR A 99 25.65 15.95 13.81
C THR A 99 25.91 17.42 14.14
N SER A 100 25.54 17.87 15.33
CA SER A 100 25.90 19.18 15.88
C SER A 100 25.73 19.19 17.41
N ALA A 101 26.16 20.27 18.06
CA ALA A 101 25.97 20.48 19.51
C ALA A 101 24.50 20.42 19.98
N THR A 102 23.52 20.45 19.07
CA THR A 102 22.10 20.37 19.41
C THR A 102 21.40 19.22 18.68
N THR A 103 22.06 18.47 17.80
CA THR A 103 21.39 17.48 16.95
C THR A 103 22.10 16.13 16.99
N ILE A 104 21.32 15.08 17.20
CA ILE A 104 21.76 13.70 17.17
C ILE A 104 20.86 12.89 16.24
N THR A 105 21.48 11.98 15.49
CA THR A 105 20.80 11.09 14.57
C THR A 105 21.05 9.65 15.00
N VAL A 106 20.00 8.87 15.18
CA VAL A 106 20.06 7.46 15.57
C VAL A 106 19.32 6.61 14.55
N LYS A 107 19.73 5.34 14.39
CA LYS A 107 19.03 4.37 13.55
C LYS A 107 18.31 3.33 14.40
N THR A 108 17.10 2.95 14.01
CA THR A 108 16.46 1.75 14.58
C THR A 108 17.34 0.52 14.34
N PRO A 109 17.33 -0.46 15.26
CA PRO A 109 18.16 -1.67 15.18
C PRO A 109 17.85 -2.47 13.91
N SER A 110 18.72 -3.45 13.61
CA SER A 110 18.56 -4.32 12.44
C SER A 110 17.29 -5.19 12.46
N THR A 111 16.74 -5.41 13.65
CA THR A 111 15.46 -6.09 13.90
C THR A 111 14.24 -5.14 13.87
N GLY A 112 14.48 -3.83 13.89
CA GLY A 112 13.46 -2.80 14.10
C GLY A 112 12.91 -2.78 15.53
N CYS A 113 11.96 -1.86 15.78
CA CYS A 113 11.23 -1.77 17.04
C CYS A 113 9.85 -2.40 16.92
N ILE A 114 9.35 -3.06 17.95
CA ILE A 114 8.02 -3.66 18.03
C ILE A 114 6.97 -2.55 17.97
N ALA A 115 5.80 -2.87 17.40
CA ALA A 115 4.70 -1.92 17.33
C ALA A 115 4.19 -1.56 18.73
N SER A 116 3.88 -0.29 18.94
CA SER A 116 3.31 0.22 20.18
C SER A 116 1.91 0.79 19.93
N SER A 117 0.98 0.57 20.86
CA SER A 117 -0.37 1.15 20.80
C SER A 117 -0.41 2.60 21.31
N ALA A 118 0.64 3.01 22.03
CA ALA A 118 0.78 4.34 22.60
C ALA A 118 2.05 5.04 22.10
N ALA A 119 2.07 6.36 22.26
CA ALA A 119 3.28 7.13 22.04
C ALA A 119 4.28 6.85 23.19
N GLU A 120 5.50 6.54 22.79
CA GLU A 120 6.64 6.16 23.61
C GLU A 120 7.46 7.39 24.00
N GLU A 121 8.13 7.28 25.14
CA GLU A 121 9.14 8.25 25.56
C GLU A 121 10.42 8.07 24.74
N VAL A 122 11.02 9.19 24.35
CA VAL A 122 12.36 9.24 23.74
C VAL A 122 13.31 9.93 24.70
N ALA A 123 14.48 9.37 24.92
CA ALA A 123 15.49 9.93 25.82
C ALA A 123 16.90 9.86 25.25
N ILE A 124 17.72 10.85 25.59
CA ILE A 124 19.17 10.82 25.42
C ILE A 124 19.77 10.60 26.80
N LEU A 125 20.62 9.58 26.92
CA LEU A 125 21.31 9.21 28.14
C LEU A 125 22.72 9.81 28.12
N PHE A 126 23.09 10.50 29.19
CA PHE A 126 24.38 11.17 29.38
C PHE A 126 25.14 10.56 30.55
N ASN A 127 26.47 10.45 30.42
CA ASN A 127 27.39 9.93 31.43
C ASN A 127 27.02 8.53 31.99
N ASP A 128 27.86 7.99 32.90
CA ASP A 128 27.95 6.58 33.32
C ASP A 128 26.63 5.79 33.43
N ILE A 129 26.65 4.55 32.94
CA ILE A 129 25.51 3.61 32.79
C ILE A 129 24.80 3.34 34.12
N ALA A 130 25.50 3.51 35.25
CA ALA A 130 24.97 3.22 36.57
C ALA A 130 23.89 4.20 37.06
N SER A 131 23.89 5.45 36.59
CA SER A 131 22.88 6.47 36.93
C SER A 131 22.90 7.59 35.88
N PRO A 132 22.50 7.29 34.63
CA PRO A 132 22.65 8.22 33.53
C PRO A 132 21.74 9.42 33.75
N ASP A 133 22.31 10.60 33.58
CA ASP A 133 21.51 11.82 33.46
C ASP A 133 20.71 11.74 32.15
N THR A 134 19.47 12.21 32.15
CA THR A 134 18.60 12.09 30.98
C THR A 134 18.01 13.41 30.55
N ILE A 135 17.91 13.60 29.23
CA ILE A 135 16.95 14.53 28.62
C ILE A 135 15.93 13.68 27.90
N ALA A 136 14.68 13.74 28.34
CA ALA A 136 13.59 12.94 27.81
C ALA A 136 12.47 13.80 27.24
N LYS A 137 11.71 13.23 26.30
CA LYS A 137 10.42 13.73 25.85
C LYS A 137 9.42 12.58 25.85
N ALA A 138 8.42 12.71 26.71
CA ALA A 138 7.28 11.80 26.74
C ALA A 138 6.46 11.89 25.44
N SER A 139 5.87 10.76 25.05
CA SER A 139 4.93 10.65 23.93
C SER A 139 5.46 11.22 22.60
N ALA A 140 6.75 10.97 22.32
CA ALA A 140 7.43 11.53 21.16
C ALA A 140 7.31 10.69 19.89
N ILE A 141 7.31 9.35 20.02
CA ILE A 141 7.31 8.40 18.89
C ILE A 141 6.23 7.35 19.06
N THR A 142 5.63 6.87 17.97
CA THR A 142 4.81 5.65 17.94
C THR A 142 5.33 4.71 16.87
N PHE A 143 5.53 3.44 17.23
CA PHE A 143 5.89 2.40 16.26
C PHE A 143 4.63 1.75 15.71
N VAL A 144 4.40 1.91 14.41
CA VAL A 144 3.17 1.50 13.73
C VAL A 144 3.50 0.31 12.84
N SER A 145 2.76 -0.80 13.00
CA SER A 145 2.84 -1.93 12.08
C SER A 145 2.63 -1.45 10.63
N PRO A 146 3.62 -1.63 9.74
CA PRO A 146 3.48 -1.21 8.35
C PRO A 146 2.38 -2.04 7.67
N PRO A 147 1.70 -1.50 6.64
CA PRO A 147 0.72 -2.26 5.88
C PRO A 147 1.23 -3.63 5.42
N LYS A 148 0.37 -4.65 5.43
CA LYS A 148 0.69 -5.99 4.92
C LYS A 148 -0.46 -6.49 4.05
N LEU A 149 -0.11 -7.05 2.90
CA LEU A 149 -1.06 -7.64 1.96
C LEU A 149 -1.12 -9.17 2.12
N GLY A 150 -2.25 -9.75 1.73
CA GLY A 150 -2.36 -11.19 1.54
C GLY A 150 -1.36 -11.72 0.50
N LEU A 151 -1.25 -13.04 0.39
CA LEU A 151 -0.35 -13.70 -0.55
C LEU A 151 -0.80 -13.49 -2.00
N LEU A 152 0.13 -13.37 -2.96
CA LEU A 152 -0.19 -13.23 -4.39
C LEU A 152 -1.12 -14.35 -4.91
N ALA A 153 -0.94 -15.59 -4.43
CA ALA A 153 -1.81 -16.72 -4.78
C ALA A 153 -3.29 -16.48 -4.46
N THR A 154 -3.57 -15.57 -3.52
CA THR A 154 -4.92 -15.14 -3.15
C THR A 154 -5.40 -13.89 -3.90
N LYS A 155 -4.62 -13.40 -4.87
CA LYS A 155 -4.90 -12.19 -5.64
C LYS A 155 -5.23 -11.02 -4.71
N PRO A 156 -4.24 -10.54 -3.93
CA PRO A 156 -4.49 -9.60 -2.84
C PRO A 156 -4.91 -8.22 -3.34
N VAL A 157 -4.84 -7.96 -4.64
CA VAL A 157 -5.34 -6.76 -5.28
C VAL A 157 -6.13 -7.16 -6.52
N ILE A 158 -7.40 -6.77 -6.58
CA ILE A 158 -8.29 -7.05 -7.71
C ILE A 158 -9.14 -5.82 -8.02
N ASN A 159 -9.69 -5.79 -9.24
CA ASN A 159 -10.82 -4.93 -9.55
C ASN A 159 -12.07 -5.48 -8.85
N ASP A 160 -12.85 -4.62 -8.21
CA ASP A 160 -14.08 -4.98 -7.50
C ASP A 160 -15.10 -5.69 -8.39
N ASN A 161 -15.15 -5.36 -9.69
CA ASN A 161 -16.01 -6.06 -10.66
C ASN A 161 -15.69 -7.56 -10.78
N SER A 162 -14.50 -7.98 -10.36
CA SER A 162 -14.08 -9.39 -10.36
C SER A 162 -14.24 -10.08 -9.01
N SER A 163 -14.65 -9.38 -7.95
CA SER A 163 -14.77 -9.98 -6.60
C SER A 163 -15.87 -11.04 -6.52
N ALA A 164 -16.86 -11.00 -7.42
CA ALA A 164 -17.92 -12.01 -7.51
C ALA A 164 -17.46 -13.31 -8.21
N ILE A 165 -16.27 -13.31 -8.83
CA ILE A 165 -15.70 -14.48 -9.50
C ILE A 165 -15.05 -15.37 -8.44
N SER A 166 -15.62 -16.56 -8.22
CA SER A 166 -15.14 -17.53 -7.21
C SER A 166 -13.78 -18.15 -7.56
N ASP A 167 -13.49 -18.30 -8.84
CA ASP A 167 -12.19 -18.74 -9.33
C ASP A 167 -11.19 -17.58 -9.31
N VAL A 168 -10.32 -17.57 -8.30
CA VAL A 168 -9.30 -16.52 -8.11
C VAL A 168 -8.36 -16.38 -9.30
N THR A 169 -8.17 -17.43 -10.11
CA THR A 169 -7.30 -17.36 -11.30
C THR A 169 -7.89 -16.49 -12.42
N LYS A 170 -9.22 -16.30 -12.40
CA LYS A 170 -9.98 -15.50 -13.36
C LYS A 170 -10.26 -14.08 -12.88
N GLN A 171 -9.87 -13.74 -11.65
CA GLN A 171 -10.04 -12.38 -11.14
C GLN A 171 -9.11 -11.39 -11.85
N ALA A 172 -9.63 -10.18 -12.08
CA ALA A 172 -8.93 -9.17 -12.88
C ALA A 172 -8.08 -8.28 -11.97
N GLN A 173 -6.84 -8.04 -12.38
CA GLN A 173 -5.89 -7.17 -11.67
C GLN A 173 -5.41 -6.01 -12.56
N ARG A 174 -6.13 -5.77 -13.66
CA ARG A 174 -5.82 -4.71 -14.62
C ARG A 174 -6.60 -3.45 -14.32
N PHE A 175 -5.89 -2.32 -14.28
CA PHE A 175 -6.41 -0.99 -13.97
C PHE A 175 -6.08 -0.02 -15.10
N LEU A 176 -7.01 0.86 -15.48
CA LEU A 176 -6.82 1.80 -16.57
C LEU A 176 -6.32 3.13 -16.07
N THR A 177 -5.44 3.75 -16.85
CA THR A 177 -5.00 5.13 -16.61
C THR A 177 -6.13 6.17 -16.65
N SER A 178 -7.29 5.83 -17.21
CA SER A 178 -8.49 6.67 -17.18
C SER A 178 -9.11 6.77 -15.78
N GLY A 179 -8.76 5.90 -14.84
CA GLY A 179 -9.23 5.97 -13.45
C GLY A 179 -10.65 5.46 -13.22
N ALA A 180 -11.23 5.86 -12.09
CA ALA A 180 -12.59 5.59 -11.60
C ALA A 180 -12.94 4.13 -11.31
N GLN A 181 -11.98 3.21 -11.39
CA GLN A 181 -12.20 1.80 -11.11
C GLN A 181 -12.10 1.55 -9.61
N VAL A 182 -13.00 0.73 -9.08
CA VAL A 182 -12.89 0.30 -7.68
C VAL A 182 -11.83 -0.80 -7.58
N VAL A 183 -10.80 -0.52 -6.82
CA VAL A 183 -9.76 -1.47 -6.41
C VAL A 183 -10.18 -2.07 -5.08
N ARG A 184 -10.03 -3.39 -4.93
CA ARG A 184 -10.15 -4.11 -3.68
C ARG A 184 -8.80 -4.70 -3.32
N VAL A 185 -8.36 -4.45 -2.09
CA VAL A 185 -7.08 -4.86 -1.53
C VAL A 185 -7.32 -5.70 -0.29
N LYS A 186 -6.71 -6.87 -0.21
CA LYS A 186 -6.82 -7.80 0.92
C LYS A 186 -5.61 -7.68 1.84
N ALA A 187 -5.86 -7.48 3.13
CA ALA A 187 -4.84 -7.48 4.16
C ALA A 187 -4.25 -8.88 4.39
N ALA A 188 -3.04 -8.95 4.94
CA ALA A 188 -2.48 -10.20 5.43
C ALA A 188 -3.31 -10.76 6.60
N ALA A 189 -3.22 -12.06 6.84
CA ALA A 189 -3.96 -12.73 7.92
C ALA A 189 -3.53 -12.28 9.33
N ASP A 190 -2.41 -11.56 9.46
CA ASP A 190 -1.88 -10.99 10.70
C ASP A 190 -1.98 -9.45 10.72
N PHE A 191 -2.77 -8.86 9.83
CA PHE A 191 -2.87 -7.40 9.66
C PHE A 191 -4.30 -6.96 9.38
N ALA A 192 -4.65 -5.76 9.83
CA ALA A 192 -5.92 -5.13 9.53
C ALA A 192 -5.71 -3.68 9.05
N PHE A 193 -6.38 -3.33 7.96
CA PHE A 193 -6.54 -1.93 7.58
C PHE A 193 -7.45 -1.22 8.60
N ASP A 194 -7.04 -0.03 9.04
CA ASP A 194 -7.80 0.77 10.02
C ASP A 194 -8.12 2.16 9.44
N PRO A 195 -9.41 2.50 9.22
CA PRO A 195 -9.80 3.80 8.71
C PRO A 195 -9.77 4.91 9.78
N ARG A 196 -9.60 4.59 11.08
CA ARG A 196 -9.78 5.51 12.22
C ARG A 196 -8.56 6.38 12.53
N THR A 197 -7.59 6.46 11.62
CA THR A 197 -6.28 7.04 11.92
C THR A 197 -6.27 8.55 11.69
N THR A 198 -5.68 9.33 12.61
CA THR A 198 -5.59 10.82 12.50
C THR A 198 -4.82 11.27 11.26
N ALA A 199 -3.87 10.46 10.80
CA ALA A 199 -3.11 10.68 9.56
C ALA A 199 -3.81 10.12 8.29
N GLY A 200 -4.93 9.42 8.48
CA GLY A 200 -5.70 8.76 7.45
C GLY A 200 -5.10 7.45 6.94
N LEU A 201 -5.99 6.59 6.45
CA LEU A 201 -5.64 5.51 5.53
C LEU A 201 -5.65 6.06 4.12
N LYS A 202 -4.58 5.83 3.35
CA LYS A 202 -4.47 6.22 1.95
C LYS A 202 -3.96 5.05 1.11
N ALA A 203 -4.38 5.00 -0.14
CA ALA A 203 -3.85 4.09 -1.13
C ALA A 203 -3.49 4.88 -2.39
N ASN A 204 -2.41 4.51 -3.04
CA ASN A 204 -1.92 5.07 -4.28
C ASN A 204 -1.66 3.92 -5.25
N LEU A 205 -2.04 4.11 -6.51
CA LEU A 205 -1.76 3.19 -7.61
C LEU A 205 -1.38 4.04 -8.84
N GLY A 206 -0.39 3.60 -9.62
CA GLY A 206 0.01 4.36 -10.81
C GLY A 206 0.57 5.75 -10.51
N GLY A 207 1.16 5.93 -9.32
CA GLY A 207 1.69 7.22 -8.88
C GLY A 207 0.63 8.26 -8.50
N LYS A 208 -0.65 7.87 -8.38
CA LYS A 208 -1.75 8.77 -8.03
C LYS A 208 -2.54 8.25 -6.83
N ASP A 209 -2.93 9.16 -5.95
CA ASP A 209 -3.73 8.83 -4.78
C ASP A 209 -5.14 8.42 -5.20
N GLY A 210 -5.59 7.28 -4.67
CA GLY A 210 -6.96 6.81 -4.84
C GLY A 210 -7.94 7.65 -4.02
N THR A 211 -9.20 7.68 -4.49
CA THR A 211 -10.32 8.34 -3.80
C THR A 211 -11.25 7.31 -3.18
N ASP A 212 -12.27 7.76 -2.43
CA ASP A 212 -13.28 6.88 -1.83
C ASP A 212 -12.70 5.70 -1.02
N VAL A 213 -11.64 5.96 -0.25
CA VAL A 213 -10.95 4.94 0.55
C VAL A 213 -11.89 4.42 1.65
N LYS A 214 -12.16 3.11 1.63
CA LYS A 214 -13.07 2.43 2.56
C LYS A 214 -12.45 1.14 3.07
N VAL A 215 -12.89 0.70 4.25
CA VAL A 215 -12.47 -0.58 4.84
C VAL A 215 -13.70 -1.43 5.09
N TYR A 216 -13.60 -2.73 4.83
CA TYR A 216 -14.65 -3.72 4.97
C TYR A 216 -14.17 -4.86 5.85
N ASP A 217 -15.06 -5.51 6.58
CA ASP A 217 -14.73 -6.66 7.44
C ASP A 217 -14.08 -7.83 6.68
N ALA A 218 -13.42 -8.73 7.41
CA ALA A 218 -12.77 -9.91 6.83
C ALA A 218 -13.77 -11.03 6.46
N THR A 219 -14.89 -11.14 7.19
CA THR A 219 -15.82 -12.28 7.12
C THR A 219 -16.77 -12.20 5.94
N THR A 220 -17.32 -11.02 5.66
CA THR A 220 -18.28 -10.78 4.58
C THR A 220 -17.63 -10.06 3.40
N GLY A 221 -16.63 -9.20 3.66
CA GLY A 221 -16.04 -8.32 2.65
C GLY A 221 -17.04 -7.34 2.03
N LEU A 222 -18.20 -7.15 2.68
CA LEU A 222 -19.33 -6.36 2.18
C LEU A 222 -19.83 -5.35 3.23
N THR A 223 -19.61 -5.59 4.52
CA THR A 223 -19.94 -4.62 5.55
C THR A 223 -18.86 -3.56 5.64
N GLN A 224 -19.18 -2.35 5.19
CA GLN A 224 -18.27 -1.21 5.33
C GLN A 224 -18.11 -0.90 6.83
N ARG A 225 -16.86 -0.83 7.28
CA ARG A 225 -16.53 -0.27 8.58
C ARG A 225 -16.70 1.24 8.51
N THR A 226 -17.70 1.77 9.17
CA THR A 226 -17.75 3.19 9.51
C THR A 226 -16.68 3.47 10.56
N ALA A 227 -16.13 4.69 10.56
CA ALA A 227 -15.36 5.17 11.68
C ALA A 227 -16.30 5.24 12.90
N ALA A 228 -16.42 4.13 13.63
CA ALA A 228 -17.21 4.09 14.83
C ALA A 228 -16.57 5.06 15.84
N THR A 229 -17.38 5.93 16.41
CA THR A 229 -17.01 6.86 17.48
C THR A 229 -16.74 6.08 18.76
N ALA A 230 -15.67 5.28 18.86
CA ALA A 230 -15.45 4.49 20.08
C ALA A 230 -14.01 4.01 20.28
N THR A 231 -13.64 4.15 21.55
CA THR A 231 -12.51 3.64 22.34
C THR A 231 -12.30 2.12 22.35
N ASP A 232 -12.89 1.39 21.41
CA ASP A 232 -12.77 -0.07 21.34
C ASP A 232 -11.64 -0.47 20.36
N GLN A 233 -10.48 -0.70 20.97
CA GLN A 233 -9.19 -0.93 20.33
C GLN A 233 -8.83 -2.43 20.28
N THR A 234 -9.76 -3.34 20.57
CA THR A 234 -9.50 -4.79 20.40
C THR A 234 -9.69 -5.21 18.93
N VAL A 235 -8.68 -4.90 18.11
CA VAL A 235 -8.60 -5.07 16.63
C VAL A 235 -8.34 -6.53 16.19
N THR A 236 -8.52 -7.53 17.05
CA THR A 236 -8.27 -8.94 16.70
C THR A 236 -9.34 -9.55 15.78
N ALA A 237 -10.56 -8.99 15.75
CA ALA A 237 -11.68 -9.51 14.95
C ALA A 237 -11.59 -9.21 13.44
N ASP A 238 -10.64 -8.38 13.00
CA ASP A 238 -10.62 -7.82 11.64
C ASP A 238 -9.28 -8.08 10.89
N VAL A 239 -8.47 -9.04 11.34
CA VAL A 239 -7.28 -9.42 10.57
C VAL A 239 -7.67 -10.04 9.23
N GLY A 240 -6.94 -9.71 8.16
CA GLY A 240 -7.26 -10.15 6.81
C GLY A 240 -8.44 -9.43 6.15
N ASN A 241 -8.81 -8.25 6.68
CA ASN A 241 -9.89 -7.42 6.15
C ASN A 241 -9.58 -6.82 4.76
N TYR A 242 -10.54 -6.09 4.19
CA TYR A 242 -10.41 -5.49 2.86
C TYR A 242 -10.39 -3.98 2.91
N LEU A 243 -9.54 -3.40 2.07
CA LEU A 243 -9.52 -1.99 1.73
C LEU A 243 -10.08 -1.84 0.31
N THR A 244 -10.93 -0.85 0.05
CA THR A 244 -11.27 -0.44 -1.31
C THR A 244 -10.98 1.03 -1.53
N PHE A 245 -10.72 1.39 -2.78
CA PHE A 245 -10.55 2.78 -3.22
C PHE A 245 -10.85 2.87 -4.72
N LYS A 246 -11.11 4.08 -5.23
CA LYS A 246 -11.22 4.34 -6.66
C LYS A 246 -9.89 4.82 -7.22
N THR A 247 -9.49 4.26 -8.36
CA THR A 247 -8.29 4.73 -9.09
C THR A 247 -8.47 6.18 -9.56
N ALA A 248 -7.39 6.95 -9.52
CA ALA A 248 -7.39 8.31 -10.07
C ALA A 248 -7.24 8.32 -11.59
N THR A 249 -7.61 9.43 -12.22
CA THR A 249 -7.31 9.65 -13.64
C THR A 249 -5.84 10.02 -13.83
N GLY A 250 -5.28 9.73 -15.00
CA GLY A 250 -3.89 10.06 -15.34
C GLY A 250 -2.84 9.27 -14.54
N MET A 251 -3.15 8.01 -14.18
CA MET A 251 -2.15 7.10 -13.64
C MET A 251 -1.05 6.81 -14.67
N ASP A 252 0.16 6.54 -14.19
CA ASP A 252 1.30 6.13 -15.01
C ASP A 252 1.21 4.61 -15.32
N ALA A 253 1.06 4.27 -16.61
CA ALA A 253 1.00 2.89 -17.09
C ALA A 253 2.33 2.11 -16.96
N THR A 254 3.42 2.78 -16.57
CA THR A 254 4.69 2.13 -16.25
C THR A 254 4.86 1.88 -14.75
N ASN A 255 3.93 2.39 -13.92
CA ASN A 255 3.99 2.28 -12.48
C ASN A 255 2.88 1.38 -11.92
N ASP A 256 3.20 0.10 -11.80
CA ASP A 256 2.30 -0.91 -11.21
C ASP A 256 2.36 -0.96 -9.68
N THR A 257 3.06 -0.01 -9.05
CA THR A 257 3.29 -0.03 -7.60
C THR A 257 2.03 0.42 -6.87
N ILE A 258 1.64 -0.35 -5.86
CA ILE A 258 0.65 0.08 -4.89
C ILE A 258 1.36 0.59 -3.65
N VAL A 259 1.04 1.80 -3.22
CA VAL A 259 1.53 2.34 -1.95
C VAL A 259 0.35 2.49 -1.02
N ILE A 260 0.43 1.87 0.16
CA ILE A 260 -0.57 2.04 1.21
C ILE A 260 0.08 2.79 2.34
N THR A 261 -0.57 3.85 2.80
CA THR A 261 -0.20 4.61 3.98
C THR A 261 -1.25 4.39 5.06
N GLN A 262 -0.85 3.85 6.20
CA GLN A 262 -1.71 3.73 7.37
C GLN A 262 -1.01 4.37 8.55
N ASN A 263 -1.74 5.21 9.30
CA ASN A 263 -1.17 5.84 10.48
C ASN A 263 0.15 6.59 10.15
N GLY A 264 0.25 7.21 8.96
CA GLY A 264 1.46 7.94 8.56
C GLY A 264 2.68 7.08 8.20
N VAL A 265 2.58 5.75 8.25
CA VAL A 265 3.59 4.81 7.75
C VAL A 265 3.17 4.26 6.40
N SER A 266 4.05 4.36 5.42
CA SER A 266 3.80 3.90 4.04
C SER A 266 4.56 2.62 3.74
N LYS A 267 3.94 1.73 2.95
CA LYS A 267 4.61 0.58 2.33
C LYS A 267 4.26 0.49 0.86
N SER A 268 5.29 0.24 0.04
CA SER A 268 5.16 0.00 -1.39
C SER A 268 5.12 -1.50 -1.67
N PHE A 269 4.26 -1.90 -2.59
CA PHE A 269 4.08 -3.27 -3.05
C PHE A 269 4.22 -3.28 -4.57
N LEU A 270 5.16 -4.09 -5.08
CA LEU A 270 5.45 -4.17 -6.50
C LEU A 270 4.40 -5.02 -7.22
N LYS A 271 4.38 -4.97 -8.55
CA LYS A 271 3.57 -5.88 -9.39
C LYS A 271 3.75 -7.35 -9.01
N ALA A 272 4.97 -7.75 -8.66
CA ALA A 272 5.25 -9.13 -8.25
C ALA A 272 4.55 -9.53 -6.95
N ASP A 273 4.21 -8.58 -6.07
CA ASP A 273 3.52 -8.84 -4.80
C ASP A 273 2.00 -8.78 -4.96
N THR A 274 1.52 -7.90 -5.86
CA THR A 274 0.10 -7.56 -5.98
C THR A 274 -0.58 -8.21 -7.17
N GLY A 275 0.14 -8.43 -8.26
CA GLY A 275 -0.38 -8.75 -9.58
C GLY A 275 -1.06 -7.58 -10.30
N ALA A 276 -1.06 -6.38 -9.70
CA ALA A 276 -1.67 -5.20 -10.29
C ALA A 276 -0.96 -4.77 -11.57
N ASP A 277 -1.72 -4.36 -12.57
CA ASP A 277 -1.23 -4.00 -13.90
C ASP A 277 -1.97 -2.76 -14.40
N VAL A 278 -1.29 -1.61 -14.36
CA VAL A 278 -1.81 -0.32 -14.83
C VAL A 278 -1.57 -0.22 -16.33
N VAL A 279 -2.63 -0.12 -17.11
CA VAL A 279 -2.56 -0.15 -18.57
C VAL A 279 -3.29 1.05 -19.18
N LEU A 280 -2.86 1.43 -20.38
CA LEU A 280 -3.61 2.38 -21.20
C LEU A 280 -4.88 1.70 -21.72
N GLY A 281 -6.01 2.41 -21.69
CA GLY A 281 -7.24 1.94 -22.33
C GLY A 281 -7.18 2.08 -23.86
N PRO A 282 -8.04 1.36 -24.60
CA PRO A 282 -8.11 1.48 -26.05
C PRO A 282 -8.51 2.89 -26.47
N SER A 283 -7.85 3.43 -27.50
CA SER A 283 -8.12 4.78 -28.01
C SER A 283 -8.26 4.76 -29.52
N ILE A 284 -9.31 5.38 -30.05
CA ILE A 284 -9.49 5.60 -31.49
C ILE A 284 -8.89 6.97 -31.85
N THR A 285 -8.03 6.98 -32.88
CA THR A 285 -7.40 8.20 -33.41
C THR A 285 -8.03 8.67 -34.72
N SER A 286 -8.52 7.75 -35.56
CA SER A 286 -9.19 8.12 -36.81
C SER A 286 -10.05 7.00 -37.39
N LEU A 287 -10.96 7.39 -38.30
CA LEU A 287 -11.72 6.50 -39.18
C LEU A 287 -11.32 6.84 -40.64
N ASN A 288 -11.17 5.84 -41.51
CA ASN A 288 -10.90 6.09 -42.93
C ASN A 288 -12.10 6.75 -43.66
N VAL A 289 -13.31 6.47 -43.19
CA VAL A 289 -14.56 7.08 -43.63
C VAL A 289 -15.38 7.46 -42.40
N THR A 290 -16.02 8.62 -42.46
CA THR A 290 -16.84 9.17 -41.36
C THR A 290 -18.34 9.19 -41.70
N SER A 291 -18.74 8.53 -42.78
CA SER A 291 -20.15 8.38 -43.14
C SER A 291 -20.43 7.13 -43.98
N GLY A 292 -21.68 6.67 -43.95
CA GLY A 292 -22.12 5.47 -44.65
C GLY A 292 -23.63 5.24 -44.55
N LYS A 293 -24.11 4.14 -45.14
CA LYS A 293 -25.54 3.82 -45.24
C LYS A 293 -26.13 3.43 -43.89
N ALA A 294 -27.30 3.97 -43.54
CA ALA A 294 -28.05 3.58 -42.34
C ALA A 294 -28.38 2.08 -42.29
N THR A 295 -28.53 1.43 -43.45
CA THR A 295 -28.74 -0.03 -43.58
C THR A 295 -27.51 -0.88 -43.26
N GLY A 296 -26.37 -0.25 -42.92
CA GLY A 296 -25.11 -0.93 -42.69
C GLY A 296 -24.32 -1.19 -43.96
N GLY A 297 -23.31 -2.06 -43.88
CA GLY A 297 -22.55 -2.52 -45.05
C GLY A 297 -21.38 -1.61 -45.47
N THR A 298 -21.14 -0.50 -44.77
CA THR A 298 -20.00 0.38 -45.07
C THR A 298 -18.75 -0.18 -44.41
N VAL A 299 -17.70 -0.43 -45.19
CA VAL A 299 -16.41 -0.89 -44.65
C VAL A 299 -15.67 0.29 -44.03
N VAL A 300 -15.41 0.22 -42.72
CA VAL A 300 -14.72 1.24 -41.94
C VAL A 300 -13.43 0.65 -41.37
N ALA A 301 -12.32 1.33 -41.61
CA ALA A 301 -11.03 1.09 -40.99
C ALA A 301 -10.84 2.10 -39.85
N ILE A 302 -10.65 1.58 -38.65
CA ILE A 302 -10.50 2.31 -37.40
C ILE A 302 -9.04 2.27 -37.02
N THR A 303 -8.39 3.42 -37.00
CA THR A 303 -7.01 3.53 -36.53
C THR A 303 -7.01 3.94 -35.07
N GLY A 304 -6.14 3.32 -34.27
CA GLY A 304 -5.96 3.72 -32.90
C GLY A 304 -4.77 3.05 -32.21
N ALA A 305 -4.86 2.94 -30.89
CA ALA A 305 -3.80 2.42 -30.04
C ALA A 305 -4.38 1.67 -28.84
N ASN A 306 -3.53 0.85 -28.21
CA ASN A 306 -3.83 0.13 -26.96
C ASN A 306 -5.03 -0.83 -27.04
N PHE A 307 -5.29 -1.42 -28.20
CA PHE A 307 -6.25 -2.51 -28.33
C PHE A 307 -5.62 -3.77 -27.73
N ASN A 308 -6.31 -4.49 -26.84
CA ASN A 308 -5.70 -5.55 -26.07
C ASN A 308 -5.57 -6.85 -26.90
N LYS A 309 -4.33 -7.17 -27.30
CA LYS A 309 -3.86 -8.48 -27.80
C LYS A 309 -4.46 -8.99 -29.12
N THR A 310 -3.70 -9.91 -29.70
CA THR A 310 -3.73 -10.46 -31.07
C THR A 310 -5.09 -10.43 -31.76
N LEU A 311 -5.15 -9.69 -32.87
CA LEU A 311 -6.21 -9.64 -33.88
C LEU A 311 -6.65 -11.03 -34.40
N SER A 312 -5.91 -12.10 -34.06
CA SER A 312 -6.33 -13.48 -34.27
C SER A 312 -7.62 -13.85 -33.51
N ALA A 313 -8.04 -13.05 -32.52
CA ALA A 313 -9.32 -13.17 -31.82
C ALA A 313 -10.40 -12.23 -32.40
N TYR A 314 -10.37 -11.98 -33.72
CA TYR A 314 -11.48 -11.42 -34.50
C TYR A 314 -12.04 -12.50 -35.45
N ALA A 315 -11.99 -13.77 -35.01
CA ALA A 315 -12.59 -14.89 -35.71
C ALA A 315 -14.07 -15.00 -35.33
N ASN A 316 -14.94 -15.41 -36.24
CA ASN A 316 -16.40 -15.41 -36.06
C ASN A 316 -16.93 -16.53 -35.12
N ASP A 317 -16.19 -16.92 -34.09
CA ASP A 317 -16.54 -18.06 -33.21
C ASP A 317 -17.27 -17.65 -31.92
N GLY A 318 -17.55 -16.35 -31.72
CA GLY A 318 -18.21 -15.84 -30.52
C GLY A 318 -17.30 -15.75 -29.28
N SER A 319 -16.00 -16.01 -29.43
CA SER A 319 -14.97 -15.87 -28.38
C SER A 319 -14.30 -14.49 -28.36
N ASN A 320 -14.70 -13.56 -29.24
CA ASN A 320 -14.00 -12.28 -29.42
C ASN A 320 -14.11 -11.38 -28.19
N THR A 321 -12.97 -10.94 -27.67
CA THR A 321 -12.92 -10.03 -26.51
C THR A 321 -12.94 -8.56 -26.89
N VAL A 322 -12.81 -8.21 -28.18
CA VAL A 322 -12.83 -6.83 -28.71
C VAL A 322 -14.02 -6.67 -29.65
N LYS A 323 -14.83 -5.64 -29.42
CA LYS A 323 -16.04 -5.28 -30.18
C LYS A 323 -15.94 -3.83 -30.61
N VAL A 324 -16.30 -3.52 -31.85
CA VAL A 324 -16.50 -2.14 -32.28
C VAL A 324 -17.98 -1.83 -32.24
N MET A 325 -18.34 -0.74 -31.59
CA MET A 325 -19.72 -0.31 -31.41
C MET A 325 -19.97 0.98 -32.18
N PHE A 326 -21.01 1.01 -33.01
CA PHE A 326 -21.57 2.21 -33.62
C PHE A 326 -22.92 2.50 -32.98
N CYS A 327 -23.08 3.66 -32.33
CA CYS A 327 -24.33 3.98 -31.63
C CYS A 327 -24.75 2.90 -30.58
N GLY A 328 -23.78 2.19 -29.99
CA GLY A 328 -24.06 1.09 -29.07
C GLY A 328 -24.51 -0.22 -29.73
N ILE A 329 -24.47 -0.32 -31.07
CA ILE A 329 -24.72 -1.53 -31.84
C ILE A 329 -23.38 -2.10 -32.32
N GLU A 330 -23.16 -3.39 -32.12
CA GLU A 330 -21.94 -4.08 -32.52
C GLU A 330 -21.84 -4.12 -34.05
N ALA A 331 -20.68 -3.74 -34.57
CA ALA A 331 -20.37 -3.79 -36.00
C ALA A 331 -20.24 -5.23 -36.48
N ASP A 332 -20.60 -5.48 -37.74
CA ASP A 332 -20.35 -6.78 -38.36
C ASP A 332 -18.86 -6.92 -38.70
N ASN A 333 -18.30 -8.10 -38.47
CA ASN A 333 -16.88 -8.34 -38.74
C ASN A 333 -16.65 -8.42 -40.26
N TYR A 334 -15.96 -7.43 -40.83
CA TYR A 334 -15.30 -7.60 -42.11
C TYR A 334 -13.92 -8.18 -41.82
N GLY A 335 -13.68 -9.42 -42.24
CA GLY A 335 -12.49 -10.20 -41.88
C GLY A 335 -11.22 -9.36 -41.74
N VAL A 336 -10.57 -9.51 -40.60
CA VAL A 336 -9.32 -8.82 -40.29
C VAL A 336 -8.25 -9.23 -41.31
N THR A 337 -7.91 -8.35 -42.23
CA THR A 337 -6.72 -8.47 -43.08
C THR A 337 -5.60 -7.67 -42.44
N SER A 338 -5.09 -8.14 -41.30
CA SER A 338 -3.85 -7.59 -40.76
C SER A 338 -2.66 -8.28 -41.42
N PRO A 339 -1.61 -7.53 -41.80
CA PRO A 339 -0.36 -8.15 -42.21
C PRO A 339 0.08 -9.13 -41.12
N ALA A 340 0.47 -10.33 -41.53
CA ALA A 340 0.89 -11.40 -40.64
C ALA A 340 1.82 -10.83 -39.54
N THR A 341 1.30 -10.81 -38.31
CA THR A 341 1.94 -10.31 -37.07
C THR A 341 2.47 -8.86 -37.12
N PRO A 342 1.80 -7.94 -36.39
CA PRO A 342 2.52 -7.22 -35.36
C PRO A 342 1.73 -7.11 -34.04
N ALA A 343 2.43 -6.78 -32.95
CA ALA A 343 1.84 -6.56 -31.63
C ALA A 343 0.75 -5.47 -31.71
N VAL A 344 -0.47 -5.82 -31.29
CA VAL A 344 -1.73 -5.04 -31.37
C VAL A 344 -1.74 -3.78 -30.47
N ASN A 345 -0.61 -3.49 -29.82
CA ASN A 345 -0.50 -2.47 -28.78
C ASN A 345 0.31 -1.24 -29.21
N SER A 346 0.58 -1.05 -30.51
CA SER A 346 1.26 0.15 -30.99
C SER A 346 0.29 1.19 -31.54
N THR A 347 0.66 2.46 -31.41
CA THR A 347 -0.01 3.57 -32.10
C THR A 347 -0.11 3.30 -33.60
N GLY A 348 -1.30 3.50 -34.18
CA GLY A 348 -1.54 3.27 -35.61
C GLY A 348 -2.06 1.88 -35.96
N THR A 349 -2.48 1.09 -34.97
CA THR A 349 -3.13 -0.21 -35.23
C THR A 349 -4.48 0.03 -35.92
N ILE A 350 -4.79 -0.77 -36.95
CA ILE A 350 -6.01 -0.64 -37.75
C ILE A 350 -6.93 -1.86 -37.52
N ILE A 351 -8.19 -1.60 -37.21
CA ILE A 351 -9.27 -2.59 -37.15
C ILE A 351 -10.24 -2.28 -38.29
N THR A 352 -10.60 -3.28 -39.10
CA THR A 352 -11.59 -3.12 -40.17
C THR A 352 -12.89 -3.81 -39.78
N VAL A 353 -14.01 -3.10 -39.96
CA VAL A 353 -15.36 -3.59 -39.64
C VAL A 353 -16.34 -3.14 -40.72
N ILE A 354 -17.51 -3.79 -40.76
CA ILE A 354 -18.67 -3.31 -41.51
C ILE A 354 -19.62 -2.62 -40.54
N THR A 355 -20.09 -1.42 -40.90
CA THR A 355 -21.12 -0.74 -40.11
C THR A 355 -22.36 -1.60 -39.96
N PRO A 356 -22.94 -1.66 -38.75
CA PRO A 356 -24.16 -2.43 -38.53
C PRO A 356 -25.34 -1.76 -39.21
N ASN A 357 -26.41 -2.54 -39.39
CA ASN A 357 -27.70 -1.98 -39.72
C ASN A 357 -28.27 -1.22 -38.50
N VAL A 358 -28.45 0.10 -38.65
CA VAL A 358 -29.03 0.97 -37.61
C VAL A 358 -30.46 1.42 -37.95
N THR A 359 -31.10 0.84 -38.97
CA THR A 359 -32.48 1.19 -39.38
C THR A 359 -33.57 0.68 -38.46
N ALA A 360 -33.24 -0.12 -37.44
CA ALA A 360 -34.15 -0.54 -36.40
C ALA A 360 -33.55 -0.15 -35.05
N ASP A 361 -34.19 0.75 -34.32
CA ASP A 361 -33.84 0.89 -32.91
C ASP A 361 -34.35 -0.36 -32.15
N ALA A 362 -33.65 -0.73 -31.08
CA ALA A 362 -34.15 -1.73 -30.13
C ALA A 362 -35.28 -1.17 -29.23
N LEU A 363 -35.77 0.05 -29.51
CA LEU A 363 -36.70 0.82 -28.67
C LEU A 363 -38.06 1.10 -29.34
N GLY A 364 -38.28 0.67 -30.58
CA GLY A 364 -39.58 0.72 -31.25
C GLY A 364 -40.02 2.11 -31.73
N VAL A 365 -39.11 3.06 -31.94
CA VAL A 365 -39.46 4.43 -32.40
C VAL A 365 -39.27 4.57 -33.92
N GLY A 366 -40.12 3.87 -34.68
CA GLY A 366 -40.52 4.25 -36.04
C GLY A 366 -39.49 4.06 -37.16
N ALA A 367 -39.94 3.48 -38.28
CA ALA A 367 -39.20 3.27 -39.52
C ALA A 367 -38.92 4.57 -40.30
N THR A 368 -38.22 5.53 -39.68
CA THR A 368 -37.60 6.65 -40.37
C THR A 368 -36.11 6.62 -40.10
N ASN A 369 -35.36 6.18 -41.11
CA ASN A 369 -33.91 6.13 -41.25
C ASN A 369 -33.13 7.04 -40.26
N TYR A 370 -32.24 6.44 -39.47
CA TYR A 370 -31.25 7.16 -38.65
C TYR A 370 -30.29 7.93 -39.58
N ALA A 371 -30.63 9.19 -39.90
CA ALA A 371 -29.66 10.19 -40.35
C ALA A 371 -29.10 10.86 -39.10
N GLY A 372 -27.90 10.48 -38.68
CA GLY A 372 -27.36 10.94 -37.42
C GLY A 372 -25.88 10.67 -37.25
N VAL A 373 -25.24 11.50 -36.43
CA VAL A 373 -23.85 11.33 -36.02
C VAL A 373 -23.82 10.35 -34.85
N CYS A 374 -23.23 9.18 -35.07
CA CYS A 374 -23.08 8.14 -34.07
C CYS A 374 -21.69 8.16 -33.43
N PRO A 375 -21.57 8.01 -32.10
CA PRO A 375 -20.30 7.68 -31.50
C PRO A 375 -19.86 6.27 -31.91
N VAL A 376 -18.58 6.16 -32.23
CA VAL A 376 -17.83 4.92 -32.44
C VAL A 376 -17.03 4.67 -31.18
N SER A 377 -17.06 3.43 -30.69
CA SER A 377 -16.25 3.04 -29.53
C SER A 377 -15.75 1.62 -29.68
N ILE A 378 -14.67 1.30 -28.98
CA ILE A 378 -14.15 -0.05 -28.89
C ILE A 378 -14.47 -0.56 -27.50
N GLN A 379 -15.25 -1.62 -27.44
CA GLN A 379 -15.56 -2.34 -26.22
C GLN A 379 -14.65 -3.56 -26.10
N GLU A 380 -14.01 -3.73 -24.95
CA GLU A 380 -13.24 -4.93 -24.66
C GLU A 380 -13.73 -5.52 -23.33
N GLY A 381 -14.45 -6.63 -23.29
CA GLY A 381 -15.12 -7.06 -22.05
C GLY A 381 -16.00 -5.95 -21.45
N SER A 382 -15.63 -5.41 -20.27
CA SER A 382 -16.31 -4.26 -19.63
C SER A 382 -15.70 -2.89 -19.97
N TRP A 383 -14.64 -2.84 -20.77
CA TRP A 383 -13.95 -1.63 -21.21
C TRP A 383 -14.71 -0.96 -22.34
N VAL A 384 -14.75 0.37 -22.42
CA VAL A 384 -15.23 1.13 -23.59
C VAL A 384 -14.25 2.27 -23.84
N SER A 385 -13.78 2.44 -25.07
CA SER A 385 -12.88 3.54 -25.43
C SER A 385 -13.54 4.91 -25.17
N PRO A 386 -12.80 5.92 -24.69
CA PRO A 386 -13.35 7.26 -24.52
C PRO A 386 -13.81 7.82 -25.87
N LEU A 387 -14.98 8.47 -25.86
CA LEU A 387 -15.52 9.16 -27.04
C LEU A 387 -14.73 10.46 -27.27
N ASN A 388 -14.30 10.70 -28.51
CA ASN A 388 -13.69 11.96 -28.94
C ASN A 388 -14.25 12.38 -30.32
N GLY A 389 -13.96 13.61 -30.78
CA GLY A 389 -14.51 14.11 -32.05
C GLY A 389 -14.15 13.24 -33.28
N ALA A 390 -13.00 12.55 -33.24
CA ALA A 390 -12.56 11.61 -34.28
C ALA A 390 -13.22 10.23 -34.18
N THR A 391 -14.04 9.99 -33.16
CA THR A 391 -14.81 8.76 -32.97
C THR A 391 -16.27 8.93 -33.37
N SER A 392 -16.57 9.71 -34.41
CA SER A 392 -17.94 9.91 -34.87
C SER A 392 -18.14 9.44 -36.31
N PHE A 393 -19.26 8.77 -36.56
CA PHE A 393 -19.63 8.24 -37.86
C PHE A 393 -21.07 8.62 -38.19
N SER A 394 -21.29 9.25 -39.34
CA SER A 394 -22.59 9.73 -39.77
C SER A 394 -23.31 8.69 -40.62
N PHE A 395 -24.41 8.16 -40.14
CA PHE A 395 -25.30 7.36 -40.97
C PHE A 395 -26.12 8.30 -41.86
N LEU A 396 -26.18 7.99 -43.15
CA LEU A 396 -26.90 8.73 -44.17
C LEU A 396 -28.19 7.99 -44.51
N ASN A 397 -29.26 8.75 -44.66
CA ASN A 397 -30.52 8.26 -45.22
C ASN A 397 -30.31 8.11 -46.72
N GLU A 398 -30.33 6.87 -47.20
CA GLU A 398 -30.46 6.56 -48.63
C GLU A 398 -31.92 6.28 -48.99
#